data_AF-A0A7V4YXH5-F1
#
_entry.id   AF-A0A7V4YXH5-F1
#
_cell.length_a   1.000
_cell.length_b   1.000
_cell.length_c   1.000
_cell.angle_alpha   90.00
_cell.angle_beta   90.00
_cell.angle_gamma   90.00
#
_symmetry.space_group_name_H-M   'P 1'
#
loop_
_entity.id
_entity.type
_entity.pdbx_description
1 polymer ?
#
loop_
_entity_poly.entity_id
_entity_poly.type
_entity_poly.pdbx_seq_one_letter_code
_entity_poly.pdbx_strand_id
1 'polypeptide(L)'
;MTQENNQRIISLDLLRGIVMVIMALDHVRDFTHYGSYFTDPTNLATTHPALFYTRWITHFCAPVFVFLAGTSAFLYGIRQDRPQALSWFLFTRGLWLIFIELTVVNFGISFDVNFSFHIFQVIWAIGFSMVCLSGLVLLPKKILLAVGILLVAGHNLFDGFRMEGEGFLAMAWYFLHQGNFMVSDSGTVTFIAYPLMPWIGLMALGYCFGQLYSPDFEADKRRALLWKMG
;
A
#
# COMPACT_ATOMS: atom_id res chain seq x y z
N MET A 1 -19.72 22.46 -28.31
CA MET A 1 -19.30 22.13 -26.93
C MET A 1 -19.30 20.61 -26.81
N THR A 2 -18.18 19.97 -27.12
CA THR A 2 -18.00 18.52 -26.97
C THR A 2 -17.95 18.22 -25.48
N GLN A 3 -18.98 17.54 -24.97
CA GLN A 3 -18.93 16.92 -23.65
C GLN A 3 -17.80 15.89 -23.68
N GLU A 4 -16.65 16.21 -23.09
CA GLU A 4 -15.70 15.17 -22.73
C GLU A 4 -16.37 14.28 -21.69
N ASN A 5 -16.82 13.13 -22.17
CA ASN A 5 -17.42 12.11 -21.33
C ASN A 5 -16.29 11.56 -20.45
N ASN A 6 -16.14 12.15 -19.26
CA ASN A 6 -15.22 11.73 -18.22
C ASN A 6 -15.71 10.39 -17.64
N GLN A 7 -15.70 9.35 -18.46
CA GLN A 7 -16.17 8.02 -18.08
C GLN A 7 -15.21 7.46 -17.06
N ARG A 8 -15.65 7.49 -15.79
CA ARG A 8 -14.99 6.77 -14.71
C ARG A 8 -15.06 5.28 -15.00
N ILE A 9 -13.99 4.57 -14.65
CA ILE A 9 -13.92 3.13 -14.86
C ILE A 9 -14.64 2.47 -13.68
N ILE A 10 -15.94 2.21 -13.86
CA ILE A 10 -16.87 1.74 -12.82
C ILE A 10 -16.33 0.48 -12.13
N SER A 11 -15.69 -0.44 -12.87
CA SER A 11 -15.14 -1.68 -12.30
C SER A 11 -14.01 -1.42 -11.29
N LEU A 12 -13.15 -0.43 -11.53
CA LEU A 12 -12.08 -0.06 -10.60
C LEU A 12 -12.65 0.62 -9.35
N ASP A 13 -13.64 1.50 -9.54
CA ASP A 13 -14.31 2.20 -8.44
C ASP A 13 -15.08 1.20 -7.54
N LEU A 14 -15.80 0.24 -8.14
CA LEU A 14 -16.51 -0.82 -7.43
C LEU A 14 -15.55 -1.70 -6.62
N LEU A 15 -14.44 -2.13 -7.24
CA LEU A 15 -13.45 -2.97 -6.55
C LEU A 15 -12.84 -2.25 -5.35
N ARG A 16 -12.50 -0.96 -5.49
CA ARG A 16 -12.02 -0.14 -4.36
C ARG A 16 -13.06 -0.03 -3.26
N GLY A 17 -14.32 0.21 -3.61
CA GLY A 17 -15.42 0.30 -2.66
C GLY A 17 -15.56 -0.97 -1.83
N ILE A 18 -15.59 -2.13 -2.49
CA ILE A 18 -15.67 -3.44 -1.83
C ILE A 18 -14.47 -3.67 -0.91
N VAL A 19 -13.27 -3.40 -1.40
CA VAL A 19 -12.03 -3.56 -0.62
C VAL A 19 -12.03 -2.67 0.62
N MET A 20 -12.47 -1.40 0.51
CA MET A 20 -12.58 -0.50 1.66
C MET A 20 -13.58 -0.99 2.70
N VAL A 21 -14.74 -1.51 2.27
CA VAL A 21 -15.75 -2.07 3.20
C VAL A 21 -15.20 -3.30 3.93
N ILE A 22 -14.57 -4.23 3.21
CA ILE A 22 -13.97 -5.43 3.81
C ILE A 22 -12.85 -5.06 4.79
N MET A 23 -12.00 -4.09 4.43
CA MET A 23 -10.93 -3.59 5.30
C MET A 23 -11.49 -2.92 6.57
N ALA A 24 -12.57 -2.15 6.46
CA ALA A 24 -13.22 -1.55 7.62
C ALA A 24 -13.81 -2.61 8.57
N LEU A 25 -14.40 -3.69 8.03
CA LEU A 25 -14.86 -4.82 8.84
C LEU A 25 -13.71 -5.53 9.57
N ASP A 26 -12.55 -5.68 8.92
CA ASP A 26 -11.33 -6.23 9.55
C ASP A 26 -10.92 -5.39 10.77
N HIS A 27 -10.89 -4.07 10.62
CA HIS A 27 -10.54 -3.17 11.73
C HIS A 27 -11.58 -3.18 12.84
N VAL A 28 -12.89 -3.25 12.54
CA VAL A 28 -13.93 -3.39 13.58
C VAL A 28 -13.73 -4.68 14.38
N ARG A 29 -13.34 -5.78 13.73
CA ARG A 29 -13.00 -7.03 14.45
C ARG A 29 -11.86 -6.81 15.43
N ASP A 30 -10.80 -6.09 15.02
CA ASP A 30 -9.64 -5.86 15.90
C ASP A 30 -10.03 -5.15 17.21
N PHE A 31 -11.03 -4.27 17.18
CA PHE A 31 -11.53 -3.59 18.38
C PHE A 31 -12.58 -4.36 19.19
N THR A 32 -13.36 -5.24 18.55
CA THR A 32 -14.54 -5.86 19.19
C THR A 32 -14.33 -7.34 19.56
N HIS A 33 -13.37 -8.02 18.93
CA HIS A 33 -13.10 -9.43 19.20
C HIS A 33 -12.11 -9.59 20.36
N TYR A 34 -12.58 -10.17 21.46
CA TYR A 34 -11.73 -10.48 22.61
C TYR A 34 -10.60 -11.45 22.20
N GLY A 35 -9.35 -11.08 22.47
CA GLY A 35 -8.19 -11.88 22.08
C GLY A 35 -7.53 -11.47 20.76
N SER A 36 -8.09 -10.52 19.99
CA SER A 36 -7.52 -9.99 18.74
C SER A 36 -6.08 -9.48 18.90
N TYR A 37 -5.78 -8.88 20.05
CA TYR A 37 -4.44 -8.35 20.38
C TYR A 37 -3.46 -9.42 20.89
N PHE A 38 -3.94 -10.60 21.29
CA PHE A 38 -3.11 -11.63 21.94
C PHE A 38 -2.95 -12.90 21.11
N THR A 39 -3.83 -13.12 20.14
CA THR A 39 -3.87 -14.34 19.32
C THR A 39 -3.77 -13.97 17.85
N ASP A 40 -2.76 -14.49 17.16
CA ASP A 40 -2.65 -14.33 15.72
C ASP A 40 -3.78 -15.11 15.02
N PRO A 41 -4.70 -14.44 14.30
CA PRO A 41 -5.81 -15.09 13.61
C PRO A 41 -5.35 -16.00 12.47
N THR A 42 -4.07 -15.92 12.05
CA THR A 42 -3.48 -16.79 11.03
C THR A 42 -2.76 -18.02 11.61
N ASN A 43 -2.57 -18.09 12.93
CA ASN A 43 -1.95 -19.24 13.57
C ASN A 43 -2.91 -20.43 13.62
N LEU A 44 -2.66 -21.42 12.75
CA LEU A 44 -3.49 -22.63 12.61
C LEU A 44 -3.59 -23.47 13.89
N ALA A 45 -2.66 -23.32 14.85
CA ALA A 45 -2.68 -24.06 16.11
C ALA A 45 -3.68 -23.47 17.13
N THR A 46 -4.01 -22.17 17.01
CA THR A 46 -4.82 -21.44 18.00
C THR A 46 -6.06 -20.77 17.42
N THR A 47 -6.14 -20.65 16.09
CA THR A 47 -7.27 -20.01 15.39
C THR A 47 -8.42 -20.99 15.13
N HIS A 48 -9.61 -20.44 14.88
CA HIS A 48 -10.74 -21.19 14.35
C HIS A 48 -10.98 -20.85 12.89
N PRO A 49 -11.50 -21.79 12.06
CA PRO A 49 -11.61 -21.61 10.61
C PRO A 49 -12.30 -20.31 10.19
N ALA A 50 -13.39 -19.92 10.88
CA ALA A 50 -14.10 -18.69 10.58
C ALA A 50 -13.22 -17.44 10.77
N LEU A 51 -12.45 -17.36 11.85
CA LEU A 51 -11.55 -16.24 12.14
C LEU A 51 -10.41 -16.20 11.11
N PHE A 52 -9.82 -17.35 10.80
CA PHE A 52 -8.79 -17.48 9.78
C PHE A 52 -9.28 -16.96 8.41
N TYR A 53 -10.47 -17.37 7.96
CA TYR A 53 -10.99 -16.92 6.67
C TYR A 53 -11.27 -15.42 6.64
N THR A 54 -11.72 -14.80 7.73
CA THR A 54 -11.87 -13.34 7.76
C THR A 54 -10.54 -12.64 7.54
N ARG A 55 -9.48 -13.09 8.23
CA ARG A 55 -8.14 -12.50 8.07
C ARG A 55 -7.52 -12.81 6.72
N TRP A 56 -7.71 -14.02 6.22
CA TRP A 56 -7.18 -14.44 4.92
C TRP A 56 -7.78 -13.60 3.78
N ILE A 57 -9.09 -13.36 3.79
CA ILE A 57 -9.75 -12.50 2.81
C ILE A 57 -9.20 -11.06 2.90
N THR A 58 -9.09 -10.53 4.11
CA THR A 58 -8.68 -9.12 4.32
C THR A 58 -7.20 -8.89 4.08
N HIS A 59 -6.36 -9.95 4.12
CA HIS A 59 -4.95 -9.88 3.78
C HIS A 59 -4.70 -9.35 2.35
N PHE A 60 -5.62 -9.62 1.43
CA PHE A 60 -5.54 -9.12 0.05
C PHE A 60 -6.02 -7.67 -0.11
N CYS A 61 -6.75 -7.12 0.87
CA CYS A 61 -7.31 -5.78 0.76
C CYS A 61 -6.23 -4.71 0.63
N ALA A 62 -5.20 -4.74 1.49
CA ALA A 62 -4.11 -3.76 1.43
C ALA A 62 -3.31 -3.85 0.11
N PRO A 63 -2.85 -5.03 -0.36
CA PRO A 63 -2.21 -5.18 -1.66
C PRO A 63 -3.06 -4.67 -2.82
N VAL A 64 -4.32 -5.08 -2.89
CA VAL A 64 -5.23 -4.64 -3.97
C VAL A 64 -5.42 -3.13 -3.92
N PHE A 65 -5.58 -2.53 -2.74
CA PHE A 65 -5.77 -1.09 -2.60
C PHE A 65 -4.54 -0.29 -3.07
N VAL A 66 -3.34 -0.71 -2.69
CA VAL A 66 -2.06 -0.08 -3.10
C VAL A 66 -1.84 -0.22 -4.61
N PHE A 67 -2.10 -1.40 -5.17
CA PHE A 67 -2.01 -1.65 -6.61
C PHE A 67 -3.00 -0.76 -7.39
N LEU A 68 -4.24 -0.67 -6.93
CA LEU A 68 -5.26 0.18 -7.53
C LEU A 68 -4.94 1.66 -7.38
N ALA A 69 -4.30 2.09 -6.31
CA ALA A 69 -3.80 3.46 -6.15
C ALA A 69 -2.76 3.80 -7.24
N GLY A 70 -1.82 2.89 -7.52
CA GLY A 70 -0.89 3.00 -8.64
C GLY A 70 -1.60 3.08 -9.99
N THR A 71 -2.61 2.24 -10.22
CA THR A 71 -3.45 2.27 -11.44
C THR A 71 -4.15 3.62 -11.59
N SER A 72 -4.66 4.17 -10.48
CA SER A 72 -5.27 5.50 -10.46
C SER A 72 -4.29 6.61 -10.80
N ALA A 73 -3.07 6.53 -10.29
CA ALA A 73 -2.02 7.50 -10.59
C ALA A 73 -1.72 7.53 -12.10
N PHE A 74 -1.70 6.37 -12.76
CA PHE A 74 -1.55 6.31 -14.22
C PHE A 74 -2.71 6.99 -14.94
N LEU A 75 -3.96 6.64 -14.61
CA LEU A 75 -5.15 7.21 -15.25
C LEU A 75 -5.28 8.72 -15.03
N TYR A 76 -4.87 9.21 -13.85
CA TYR A 76 -4.77 10.63 -13.56
C TYR A 76 -3.66 11.28 -14.40
N GLY A 77 -2.52 10.60 -14.53
CA GLY A 77 -1.37 11.03 -15.32
C GLY A 77 -1.64 11.23 -16.81
N ILE A 78 -2.48 10.39 -17.43
CA ILE A 78 -2.90 10.55 -18.84
C ILE A 78 -3.55 11.92 -19.09
N ARG A 79 -4.22 12.47 -18.07
CA ARG A 79 -4.96 13.74 -18.15
C ARG A 79 -4.07 14.95 -17.85
N GLN A 80 -2.80 14.75 -17.51
CA GLN A 80 -1.87 15.83 -17.22
C GLN A 80 -1.03 16.14 -18.46
N ASP A 81 -0.81 17.42 -18.75
CA ASP A 81 0.00 17.86 -19.88
C ASP A 81 1.48 17.47 -19.75
N ARG A 82 1.96 17.30 -18.51
CA ARG A 82 3.37 17.06 -18.21
C ARG A 82 3.56 15.99 -17.13
N PRO A 83 4.55 15.09 -17.28
CA PRO A 83 4.86 14.08 -16.26
C PRO A 83 5.31 14.72 -14.93
N GLN A 84 5.89 15.93 -14.97
CA GLN A 84 6.26 16.68 -13.77
C GLN A 84 5.05 17.11 -12.94
N ALA A 85 3.90 17.38 -13.57
CA ALA A 85 2.66 17.72 -12.84
C ALA A 85 2.14 16.51 -12.05
N LEU A 86 2.16 15.33 -12.67
CA LEU A 86 1.86 14.07 -11.99
C LEU A 86 2.85 13.79 -10.86
N SER A 87 4.15 13.95 -11.12
CA SER A 87 5.20 13.76 -10.11
C SER A 87 4.96 14.66 -8.89
N TRP A 88 4.74 15.95 -9.09
CA TRP A 88 4.45 16.89 -8.00
C TRP A 88 3.16 16.57 -7.25
N PHE A 89 2.11 16.19 -7.98
CA PHE A 89 0.84 15.75 -7.37
C PHE A 89 1.04 14.53 -6.46
N LEU A 90 1.76 13.50 -6.92
CA LEU A 90 2.05 12.31 -6.14
C LEU A 90 2.92 12.61 -4.93
N PHE A 91 3.95 13.44 -5.10
CA PHE A 91 4.86 13.83 -4.03
C PHE A 91 4.12 14.53 -2.89
N THR A 92 3.36 15.58 -3.23
CA THR A 92 2.61 16.36 -2.24
C THR A 92 1.52 15.55 -1.54
N ARG A 93 0.75 14.74 -2.29
CA ARG A 93 -0.25 13.84 -1.71
C ARG A 93 0.37 12.76 -0.83
N GLY A 94 1.49 12.20 -1.24
CA GLY A 94 2.21 11.19 -0.47
C GLY A 94 2.70 11.73 0.87
N LEU A 95 3.28 12.93 0.88
CA LEU A 95 3.67 13.61 2.12
C LEU A 95 2.47 13.92 3.03
N TRP A 96 1.34 14.33 2.45
CA TRP A 96 0.11 14.54 3.22
C TRP A 96 -0.40 13.25 3.88
N LEU A 97 -0.34 12.11 3.18
CA LEU A 97 -0.74 10.83 3.76
C LEU A 97 0.20 10.38 4.89
N ILE A 98 1.51 10.56 4.71
CA ILE A 98 2.50 10.31 5.77
C ILE A 98 2.19 11.18 7.00
N PHE A 99 1.93 12.47 6.79
CA PHE A 99 1.59 13.39 7.88
C PHE A 99 0.30 12.97 8.60
N ILE A 100 -0.76 12.61 7.85
CA ILE A 100 -2.04 12.15 8.40
C ILE A 100 -1.86 10.87 9.21
N GLU A 101 -1.03 9.92 8.75
CA GLU A 101 -0.73 8.70 9.50
C GLU A 101 -0.12 9.05 10.85
N LEU A 102 0.98 9.81 10.84
CA LEU A 102 1.75 10.14 12.04
C LEU A 102 0.97 11.00 13.05
N THR A 103 -0.08 11.68 12.60
CA THR A 103 -0.87 12.57 13.44
C THR A 103 -2.27 12.00 13.71
N VAL A 104 -3.19 12.18 12.77
CA VAL A 104 -4.62 11.88 12.93
C VAL A 104 -4.87 10.39 13.17
N VAL A 105 -4.21 9.52 12.42
CA VAL A 105 -4.46 8.07 12.52
C VAL A 105 -3.83 7.52 13.79
N ASN A 106 -2.57 7.87 14.06
CA ASN A 106 -1.90 7.48 15.29
C ASN A 106 -2.67 7.94 16.52
N PHE A 107 -3.07 9.21 16.57
CA PHE A 107 -3.91 9.73 17.64
C PHE A 107 -5.27 9.03 17.71
N GLY A 108 -5.93 8.79 16.58
CA GLY A 108 -7.24 8.14 16.53
C GLY A 108 -7.25 6.68 17.01
N ILE A 109 -6.12 5.98 16.88
CA ILE A 109 -5.99 4.58 17.31
C ILE A 109 -5.51 4.51 18.77
N SER A 110 -4.51 5.30 19.16
CA SER A 110 -3.90 5.22 20.49
C SER A 110 -4.57 6.10 21.55
N PHE A 111 -5.31 7.14 21.12
CA PHE A 111 -5.77 8.25 21.96
C PHE A 111 -4.65 8.90 22.80
N ASP A 112 -3.39 8.75 22.38
CA ASP A 112 -2.22 9.28 23.06
C ASP A 112 -1.88 10.68 22.55
N VAL A 113 -2.11 11.68 23.39
CA VAL A 113 -1.80 13.10 23.09
C VAL A 113 -0.29 13.35 23.06
N ASN A 114 0.51 12.52 23.75
CA ASN A 114 1.96 12.67 23.83
C ASN A 114 2.69 12.05 22.64
N PHE A 115 1.97 11.38 21.71
CA PHE A 115 2.55 10.67 20.56
C PHE A 115 3.72 9.75 20.97
N SER A 116 3.58 9.04 22.08
CA SER A 116 4.55 8.04 22.53
C SER A 116 4.37 6.70 21.80
N PHE A 117 3.22 6.49 21.14
CA PHE A 117 2.96 5.31 20.31
C PHE A 117 2.91 5.69 18.82
N HIS A 118 3.85 5.18 18.02
CA HIS A 118 3.94 5.40 16.59
C HIS A 118 3.68 4.10 15.82
N ILE A 119 2.64 4.10 15.00
CA ILE A 119 2.23 2.99 14.15
C ILE A 119 2.42 3.40 12.69
N PHE A 120 3.10 2.55 11.93
CA PHE A 120 3.30 2.70 10.50
C PHE A 120 2.51 1.61 9.75
N GLN A 121 1.29 1.95 9.32
CA GLN A 121 0.34 1.05 8.67
C GLN A 121 0.25 1.28 7.15
N VAL A 122 -0.89 0.87 6.56
CA VAL A 122 -1.19 0.97 5.14
C VAL A 122 -1.09 2.41 4.62
N ILE A 123 -1.54 3.40 5.37
CA ILE A 123 -1.55 4.81 4.90
C ILE A 123 -0.12 5.33 4.80
N TRP A 124 0.76 4.99 5.76
CA TRP A 124 2.20 5.22 5.63
C TRP A 124 2.78 4.58 4.36
N ALA A 125 2.51 3.29 4.15
CA ALA A 125 3.03 2.56 3.00
C ALA A 125 2.56 3.17 1.67
N ILE A 126 1.29 3.60 1.57
CA ILE A 126 0.76 4.29 0.39
C ILE A 126 1.44 5.65 0.22
N GLY A 127 1.51 6.45 1.28
CA GLY A 127 2.08 7.80 1.24
C GLY A 127 3.53 7.78 0.76
N PHE A 128 4.34 6.91 1.35
CA PHE A 128 5.73 6.74 0.95
C PHE A 128 5.86 6.16 -0.46
N SER A 129 5.04 5.18 -0.83
CA SER A 129 5.04 4.63 -2.19
C SER A 129 4.67 5.69 -3.24
N MET A 130 3.79 6.64 -2.93
CA MET A 130 3.48 7.78 -3.82
C MET A 130 4.67 8.72 -3.97
N VAL A 131 5.41 8.98 -2.89
CA VAL A 131 6.66 9.76 -2.91
C VAL A 131 7.74 9.05 -3.74
N CYS A 132 7.88 7.73 -3.63
CA CYS A 132 8.78 6.99 -4.51
C CYS A 132 8.30 7.02 -5.96
N LEU A 133 7.00 6.80 -6.19
CA LEU A 133 6.40 6.80 -7.51
C LEU A 133 6.56 8.15 -8.20
N SER A 134 6.53 9.28 -7.47
CA SER A 134 6.72 10.60 -8.06
C SER A 134 8.04 10.74 -8.79
N GLY A 135 9.13 10.18 -8.24
CA GLY A 135 10.42 10.13 -8.92
C GLY A 135 10.44 9.09 -10.04
N LEU A 136 9.91 7.90 -9.75
CA LEU A 136 9.91 6.76 -10.67
C LEU A 136 9.09 7.01 -11.96
N VAL A 137 8.06 7.86 -11.90
CA VAL A 137 7.21 8.22 -13.05
C VAL A 137 7.97 8.95 -14.16
N LEU A 138 9.10 9.58 -13.82
CA LEU A 138 9.97 10.27 -14.76
C LEU A 138 10.87 9.31 -15.55
N LEU A 139 10.96 8.04 -15.13
CA LEU A 139 11.76 7.01 -15.78
C LEU A 139 10.99 6.33 -16.92
N PRO A 140 11.70 5.71 -17.88
CA PRO A 140 11.08 4.85 -18.88
C PRO A 140 10.24 3.74 -18.25
N LYS A 141 9.04 3.52 -18.77
CA LYS A 141 8.07 2.51 -18.28
C LYS A 141 8.64 1.10 -18.14
N LYS A 142 9.60 0.70 -18.99
CA LYS A 142 10.28 -0.60 -18.91
C LYS A 142 11.10 -0.75 -17.61
N ILE A 143 11.79 0.33 -17.21
CA ILE A 143 12.57 0.37 -15.97
C ILE A 143 11.61 0.30 -14.79
N LEU A 144 10.51 1.07 -14.84
CA LEU A 144 9.49 1.05 -13.79
C LEU A 144 8.90 -0.35 -13.58
N LEU A 145 8.56 -1.04 -14.66
CA LEU A 145 8.05 -2.41 -14.62
C LEU A 145 9.10 -3.37 -14.02
N ALA A 146 10.35 -3.28 -14.47
CA ALA A 146 11.43 -4.12 -13.95
C ALA A 146 11.66 -3.89 -12.46
N VAL A 147 11.72 -2.62 -12.01
CA VAL A 147 11.82 -2.27 -10.59
C VAL A 147 10.65 -2.82 -9.80
N GLY A 148 9.42 -2.65 -10.28
CA GLY A 148 8.23 -3.18 -9.63
C GLY A 148 8.27 -4.71 -9.45
N ILE A 149 8.64 -5.44 -10.49
CA ILE A 149 8.79 -6.91 -10.44
C ILE A 149 9.91 -7.29 -9.47
N LEU A 150 11.07 -6.63 -9.53
CA LEU A 150 12.21 -6.94 -8.69
C LEU A 150 11.92 -6.69 -7.21
N LEU A 151 11.22 -5.61 -6.86
CA LEU A 151 10.85 -5.34 -5.47
C LEU A 151 9.85 -6.38 -4.95
N VAL A 152 8.82 -6.71 -5.73
CA VAL A 152 7.81 -7.69 -5.29
C VAL A 152 8.34 -9.12 -5.28
N ALA A 153 9.08 -9.56 -6.30
CA ALA A 153 9.61 -10.92 -6.37
C ALA A 153 10.89 -11.12 -5.53
N GLY A 154 11.68 -10.05 -5.37
CA GLY A 154 13.00 -10.10 -4.75
C GLY A 154 13.00 -9.78 -3.26
N HIS A 155 11.98 -9.12 -2.69
CA HIS A 155 12.03 -8.72 -1.28
C HIS A 155 12.25 -9.91 -0.34
N ASN A 156 11.60 -11.06 -0.56
CA ASN A 156 11.78 -12.26 0.28
C ASN A 156 13.21 -12.81 0.29
N LEU A 157 14.06 -12.49 -0.70
CA LEU A 157 15.47 -12.89 -0.67
C LEU A 157 16.22 -12.23 0.49
N PHE A 158 15.71 -11.12 1.01
CA PHE A 158 16.30 -10.39 2.12
C PHE A 158 15.86 -10.90 3.50
N ASP A 159 14.93 -11.86 3.59
CA ASP A 159 14.39 -12.37 4.86
C ASP A 159 15.44 -13.01 5.77
N GLY A 160 16.53 -13.52 5.18
CA GLY A 160 17.67 -14.06 5.92
C GLY A 160 18.54 -12.98 6.60
N PHE A 161 18.42 -11.72 6.18
CA PHE A 161 19.16 -10.60 6.76
C PHE A 161 18.29 -9.88 7.79
N ARG A 162 18.56 -10.14 9.06
CA ARG A 162 17.90 -9.48 10.17
C ARG A 162 18.84 -8.49 10.83
N MET A 163 18.33 -7.30 11.13
CA MET A 163 19.01 -6.34 11.97
C MET A 163 18.35 -6.29 13.35
N GLU A 164 19.14 -5.93 14.35
CA GLU A 164 18.72 -5.75 15.73
C GLU A 164 19.32 -4.44 16.30
N GLY A 165 18.64 -3.85 17.28
CA GLY A 165 19.05 -2.61 17.93
C GLY A 165 18.41 -1.34 17.36
N GLU A 166 18.87 -0.20 17.88
CA GLU A 166 18.30 1.13 17.62
C GLU A 166 19.12 2.00 16.67
N GLY A 167 20.20 1.44 16.09
CA GLY A 167 21.05 2.17 15.17
C GLY A 167 20.30 2.62 13.90
N PHE A 168 20.76 3.71 13.28
CA PHE A 168 20.15 4.25 12.06
C PHE A 168 19.96 3.22 10.95
N LEU A 169 20.95 2.35 10.72
CA LEU A 169 20.88 1.29 9.71
C LEU A 169 19.82 0.26 10.03
N ALA A 170 19.69 -0.13 11.30
CA ALA A 170 18.66 -1.06 11.75
C ALA A 170 17.27 -0.44 11.54
N MET A 171 17.09 0.83 11.92
CA MET A 171 15.83 1.56 11.70
C MET A 171 15.46 1.66 10.21
N ALA A 172 16.42 2.02 9.36
CA ALA A 172 16.21 2.06 7.92
C ALA A 172 15.83 0.67 7.36
N TRP A 173 16.47 -0.39 7.85
CA TRP A 173 16.13 -1.76 7.48
C TRP A 173 14.74 -2.17 7.95
N TYR A 174 14.31 -1.74 9.13
CA TYR A 174 12.96 -2.02 9.63
C TYR A 174 11.89 -1.38 8.75
N PHE A 175 12.08 -0.12 8.38
CA PHE A 175 11.16 0.57 7.47
C PHE A 175 11.15 -0.04 6.07
N LEU A 176 12.30 -0.47 5.55
CA LEU A 176 12.38 -0.98 4.19
C LEU A 176 11.89 -2.43 4.07
N HIS A 177 12.31 -3.32 4.97
CA HIS A 177 12.15 -4.77 4.80
C HIS A 177 11.61 -5.49 6.04
N GLN A 178 12.08 -5.14 7.24
CA GLN A 178 11.81 -5.92 8.45
C GLN A 178 10.78 -5.25 9.37
N GLY A 179 9.52 -5.67 9.29
CA GLY A 179 8.49 -5.23 10.24
C GLY A 179 8.96 -5.50 11.68
N ASN A 180 8.80 -4.52 12.56
CA ASN A 180 9.36 -4.58 13.90
C ASN A 180 8.50 -3.83 14.92
N PHE A 181 8.58 -4.26 16.19
CA PHE A 181 8.01 -3.59 17.34
C PHE A 181 9.15 -3.20 18.27
N MET A 182 9.37 -1.90 18.43
CA MET A 182 10.48 -1.35 19.19
C MET A 182 9.96 -0.51 20.34
N VAL A 183 10.66 -0.56 21.47
CA VAL A 183 10.44 0.32 22.62
C VAL A 183 11.75 1.03 22.89
N SER A 184 11.78 2.34 22.72
CA SER A 184 12.93 3.17 23.00
C SER A 184 13.14 3.36 24.50
N ASP A 185 14.36 3.68 24.92
CA ASP A 185 14.72 4.03 26.29
C ASP A 185 13.86 5.17 26.88
N SER A 186 13.31 6.06 26.04
CA SER A 186 12.37 7.10 26.45
C SER A 186 10.94 6.60 26.74
N GLY A 187 10.68 5.31 26.55
CA GLY A 187 9.33 4.71 26.63
C GLY A 187 8.50 4.87 25.36
N THR A 188 9.06 5.46 24.29
CA THR A 188 8.38 5.60 22.99
C THR A 188 8.31 4.25 22.28
N VAL A 189 7.12 3.84 21.88
CA VAL A 189 6.88 2.59 21.15
C VAL A 189 6.73 2.90 19.66
N THR A 190 7.43 2.14 18.83
CA THR A 190 7.33 2.20 17.37
C THR A 190 6.95 0.84 16.81
N PHE A 191 5.84 0.77 16.09
CA PHE A 191 5.35 -0.44 15.45
C PHE A 191 5.31 -0.25 13.93
N ILE A 192 6.15 -1.01 13.22
CA ILE A 192 6.25 -1.00 11.76
C ILE A 192 5.53 -2.24 11.23
N ALA A 193 4.27 -2.06 10.86
CA ALA A 193 3.44 -3.15 10.33
C ALA A 193 3.62 -3.36 8.82
N TYR A 194 4.01 -2.32 8.07
CA TYR A 194 4.08 -2.35 6.61
C TYR A 194 5.46 -1.90 6.09
N PRO A 195 6.43 -2.83 5.96
CA PRO A 195 7.75 -2.54 5.39
C PRO A 195 7.63 -2.12 3.92
N LEU A 196 8.30 -1.04 3.55
CA LEU A 196 8.04 -0.24 2.35
C LEU A 196 8.37 -0.92 1.03
N MET A 197 9.38 -1.79 0.99
CA MET A 197 9.93 -2.36 -0.23
C MET A 197 8.88 -3.04 -1.12
N PRO A 198 8.07 -4.01 -0.64
CA PRO A 198 7.03 -4.64 -1.45
C PRO A 198 5.92 -3.67 -1.90
N TRP A 199 5.57 -2.67 -1.08
CA TRP A 199 4.48 -1.73 -1.39
C TRP A 199 4.85 -0.74 -2.49
N ILE A 200 6.10 -0.26 -2.49
CA ILE A 200 6.64 0.58 -3.58
C ILE A 200 6.58 -0.21 -4.89
N GLY A 201 7.00 -1.48 -4.85
CA GLY A 201 6.94 -2.37 -6.01
C GLY A 201 5.52 -2.56 -6.52
N LEU A 202 4.58 -2.84 -5.61
CA LEU A 202 3.19 -3.10 -5.96
C LEU A 202 2.49 -1.85 -6.53
N MET A 203 2.76 -0.66 -6.00
CA MET A 203 2.24 0.58 -6.56
C MET A 203 2.82 0.87 -7.94
N ALA A 204 4.12 0.61 -8.15
CA ALA A 204 4.77 0.75 -9.46
C ALA A 204 4.18 -0.23 -10.49
N LEU A 205 3.95 -1.49 -10.11
CA LEU A 205 3.27 -2.48 -10.96
C LEU A 205 1.85 -2.04 -11.30
N GLY A 206 1.10 -1.53 -10.31
CA GLY A 206 -0.22 -0.96 -10.51
C GLY A 206 -0.21 0.21 -11.49
N TYR A 207 0.78 1.08 -11.40
CA TYR A 207 0.96 2.17 -12.36
C TYR A 207 1.22 1.67 -13.78
N CYS A 208 2.06 0.65 -13.95
CA CYS A 208 2.28 0.02 -15.24
C CYS A 208 1.01 -0.67 -15.78
N PHE A 209 0.26 -1.33 -14.92
CA PHE A 209 -1.00 -2.01 -15.25
C PHE A 209 -2.08 -1.04 -15.74
N GLY A 210 -2.08 0.20 -15.25
CA GLY A 210 -3.00 1.25 -15.71
C GLY A 210 -2.96 1.50 -17.22
N GLN A 211 -1.86 1.15 -17.91
CA GLN A 211 -1.75 1.25 -19.37
C GLN A 211 -2.83 0.46 -20.11
N LEU A 212 -3.27 -0.67 -19.55
CA LEU A 212 -4.34 -1.48 -20.12
C LEU A 212 -5.69 -0.76 -20.11
N TYR A 213 -5.85 0.24 -19.26
CA TYR A 213 -7.06 1.05 -19.14
C TYR A 213 -6.93 2.43 -19.80
N SER A 214 -5.87 2.64 -20.60
CA SER A 214 -5.74 3.82 -21.45
C SER A 214 -6.87 3.89 -22.49
N PRO A 215 -7.37 5.09 -22.86
CA PRO A 215 -8.42 5.23 -23.89
C PRO A 215 -8.07 4.56 -25.22
N ASP A 216 -6.79 4.58 -25.60
CA ASP A 216 -6.31 4.03 -26.88
C ASP A 216 -6.08 2.51 -26.86
N PHE A 217 -6.27 1.85 -25.71
CA PHE A 217 -6.01 0.42 -25.59
C PHE A 217 -7.22 -0.41 -26.04
N GLU A 218 -7.05 -1.22 -27.10
CA GLU A 218 -8.12 -2.06 -27.64
C GLU A 218 -8.71 -3.00 -26.59
N ALA A 219 -10.04 -3.01 -26.47
CA ALA A 219 -10.77 -3.78 -25.46
C ALA A 219 -10.56 -5.30 -25.60
N ASP A 220 -10.47 -5.82 -26.83
CA ASP A 220 -10.27 -7.26 -27.07
C ASP A 220 -8.86 -7.71 -26.68
N LYS A 221 -7.84 -6.90 -27.00
CA LYS A 221 -6.46 -7.14 -26.56
C LYS A 221 -6.35 -7.08 -25.04
N ARG A 222 -7.04 -6.13 -24.40
CA ARG A 222 -7.10 -6.04 -22.93
C ARG A 222 -7.70 -7.30 -22.34
N ARG A 223 -8.85 -7.74 -22.83
CA ARG A 223 -9.53 -8.94 -22.32
C ARG A 223 -8.64 -10.17 -22.47
N ALA A 224 -8.03 -10.37 -23.64
CA ALA A 224 -7.11 -11.48 -23.88
C ALA A 224 -5.89 -11.46 -22.96
N LEU A 225 -5.33 -10.28 -22.68
CA LEU A 225 -4.20 -10.16 -21.76
C LEU A 225 -4.60 -10.43 -20.30
N LEU A 226 -5.73 -9.89 -19.85
CA LEU A 226 -6.24 -10.14 -18.50
C LEU A 226 -6.48 -11.64 -18.26
N TRP A 227 -7.11 -12.34 -19.22
CA TRP A 227 -7.28 -13.81 -19.12
C TRP A 227 -5.96 -14.58 -19.04
N LYS A 228 -4.88 -14.08 -19.64
CA LYS A 228 -3.55 -14.72 -19.53
C LYS A 228 -2.87 -14.45 -18.19
N MET A 229 -3.24 -13.35 -17.52
CA MET A 229 -2.68 -12.98 -16.23
C MET A 229 -3.38 -13.68 -15.06
N GLY A 230 -4.54 -14.31 -15.30
CA GLY A 230 -5.37 -14.98 -14.30
C GLY A 230 -6.72 -14.30 -14.14
#